data_AF-A0AA51QLR3-F1
#
_entry.id   AF-A0AA51QLR3-F1
#
_cell.length_a   1.000
_cell.length_b   1.000
_cell.length_c   1.000
_cell.angle_alpha   90.00
_cell.angle_beta   90.00
_cell.angle_gamma   90.00
#
_symmetry.space_group_name_H-M   'P 1'
#
loop_
_entity.id
_entity.type
_entity.pdbx_description
1 polymer ?
#
loop_
_entity_poly.entity_id
_entity_poly.type
_entity_poly.pdbx_seq_one_letter_code
_entity_poly.pdbx_strand_id
1 'polypeptide(L)'
;MYRALLKKTGIVGLLLVLAACGGSDEEPNEAVSRDSLLLTTEDLPGGTQTARFTEPEQLVMNLLLDTPSDVGLPIDITYEPAECGEQSSYADEARLTLSNVDTTSMMGAYLDNERSYLALVSDVPLDIAQVADAHTGSCSTYRMGSRTITTSRLDLPPAIAAEDAVILYEVSDPDNPDWSNDEVLYGYASVDGYTVAVLGMNGKEFEREFTEFFTKAVLKVRDR
;
A
#
# COMPACT_ATOMS: atom_id res chain seq x y z
N MET A 1 -15.26 -63.46 18.66
CA MET A 1 -16.53 -63.93 18.06
C MET A 1 -17.02 -62.84 17.11
N TYR A 2 -16.88 -63.01 15.78
CA TYR A 2 -17.95 -63.42 14.83
C TYR A 2 -19.24 -62.60 15.01
N ARG A 3 -19.90 -61.97 14.02
CA ARG A 3 -19.89 -62.00 12.56
C ARG A 3 -20.57 -60.72 12.03
N ALA A 4 -20.21 -60.36 10.80
CA ALA A 4 -20.92 -59.44 9.91
C ALA A 4 -22.37 -59.85 9.63
N LEU A 5 -23.19 -58.90 9.12
CA LEU A 5 -24.26 -59.18 8.16
C LEU A 5 -24.66 -57.93 7.34
N LEU A 6 -24.16 -57.89 6.11
CA LEU A 6 -24.73 -57.18 4.96
C LEU A 6 -25.85 -58.04 4.34
N LYS A 7 -26.99 -57.43 3.96
CA LYS A 7 -27.87 -57.85 2.84
C LYS A 7 -28.48 -56.57 2.24
N LYS A 8 -28.16 -56.16 1.00
CA LYS A 8 -28.78 -56.54 -0.29
C LYS A 8 -30.32 -56.39 -0.23
N THR A 9 -31.03 -55.60 -1.04
CA THR A 9 -30.94 -55.37 -2.49
C THR A 9 -31.97 -54.30 -2.89
N GLY A 10 -31.65 -53.47 -3.89
CA GLY A 10 -32.62 -52.59 -4.55
C GLY A 10 -31.98 -51.81 -5.70
N ILE A 11 -31.61 -52.52 -6.78
CA ILE A 11 -31.21 -51.93 -8.05
C ILE A 11 -32.50 -51.53 -8.80
N VAL A 12 -32.69 -50.23 -9.00
CA VAL A 12 -33.43 -49.64 -10.12
C VAL A 12 -32.45 -48.58 -10.64
N GLY A 13 -31.81 -48.73 -11.80
CA GLY A 13 -32.48 -48.93 -13.07
C GLY A 13 -32.64 -47.56 -13.75
N LEU A 14 -31.50 -47.01 -14.20
CA LEU A 14 -31.30 -46.17 -15.40
C LEU A 14 -32.29 -45.00 -15.67
N LEU A 15 -31.75 -43.77 -15.63
CA LEU A 15 -32.04 -42.77 -16.66
C LEU A 15 -30.88 -41.77 -16.75
N LEU A 16 -30.12 -41.92 -17.83
CA LEU A 16 -29.20 -40.93 -18.38
C LEU A 16 -29.97 -39.64 -18.68
N VAL A 17 -29.58 -38.54 -18.06
CA VAL A 17 -29.69 -37.22 -18.68
C VAL A 17 -28.31 -36.56 -18.55
N LEU A 18 -27.58 -36.59 -19.65
CA LEU A 18 -26.44 -35.72 -19.91
C LEU A 18 -26.98 -34.27 -19.96
N ALA A 19 -27.05 -33.61 -18.81
CA ALA A 19 -27.10 -32.16 -18.78
C ALA A 19 -25.65 -31.68 -18.89
N ALA A 20 -25.25 -31.40 -20.13
CA ALA A 20 -24.11 -30.54 -20.40
C ALA A 20 -24.44 -29.14 -19.88
N CYS A 21 -24.11 -28.87 -18.62
CA CYS A 21 -23.91 -27.52 -18.15
C CYS A 21 -22.40 -27.29 -18.16
N GLY A 22 -21.93 -26.54 -19.14
CA GLY A 22 -20.63 -25.90 -19.07
C GLY A 22 -20.63 -24.92 -17.90
N GLY A 23 -20.37 -25.42 -16.70
CA GLY A 23 -19.64 -24.65 -15.72
C GLY A 23 -18.21 -24.68 -16.20
N SER A 24 -17.72 -23.54 -16.67
CA SER A 24 -16.29 -23.26 -16.53
C SER A 24 -16.01 -23.43 -15.04
N ASP A 25 -15.45 -24.58 -14.67
CA ASP A 25 -14.68 -24.72 -13.46
C ASP A 25 -13.57 -23.68 -13.62
N GLU A 26 -13.81 -22.45 -13.15
CA GLU A 26 -12.71 -21.56 -12.77
C GLU A 26 -11.92 -22.37 -11.75
N GLU A 27 -10.79 -22.90 -12.19
CA GLU A 27 -9.80 -23.44 -11.27
C GLU A 27 -9.63 -22.40 -10.17
N PRO A 28 -9.75 -22.79 -8.88
CA PRO A 28 -9.60 -21.85 -7.80
C PRO A 28 -8.24 -21.18 -7.99
N ASN A 29 -8.27 -19.89 -8.32
CA ASN A 29 -7.07 -19.10 -8.54
C ASN A 29 -6.21 -19.30 -7.29
N GLU A 30 -5.05 -19.93 -7.45
CA GLU A 30 -4.21 -20.31 -6.33
C GLU A 30 -3.93 -19.04 -5.53
N ALA A 31 -4.27 -19.03 -4.23
CA ALA A 31 -4.20 -17.81 -3.44
C ALA A 31 -2.74 -17.34 -3.42
N VAL A 32 -2.41 -16.32 -4.23
CA VAL A 32 -1.07 -15.77 -4.30
C VAL A 32 -0.75 -15.14 -2.97
N SER A 33 0.32 -15.60 -2.33
CA SER A 33 0.76 -15.02 -1.07
C SER A 33 1.23 -13.59 -1.30
N ARG A 34 0.68 -12.63 -0.55
CA ARG A 34 1.12 -11.21 -0.59
C ARG A 34 2.62 -11.06 -0.37
N ASP A 35 3.23 -11.94 0.42
CA ASP A 35 4.68 -11.95 0.64
C ASP A 35 5.47 -12.16 -0.65
N SER A 36 4.94 -12.97 -1.58
CA SER A 36 5.57 -13.22 -2.87
C SER A 36 5.47 -12.03 -3.83
N LEU A 37 4.52 -11.13 -3.57
CA LEU A 37 4.26 -9.93 -4.37
C LEU A 37 5.17 -8.75 -3.99
N LEU A 38 5.89 -8.85 -2.88
CA LEU A 38 6.83 -7.80 -2.46
C LEU A 38 8.17 -7.91 -3.16
N LEU A 39 8.84 -6.77 -3.36
CA LEU A 39 10.17 -6.72 -3.93
C LEU A 39 11.17 -7.54 -3.09
N THR A 40 12.07 -8.24 -3.75
CA THR A 40 13.20 -8.95 -3.13
C THR A 40 14.51 -8.24 -3.48
N THR A 41 15.61 -8.68 -2.89
CA THR A 41 16.95 -8.17 -3.23
C THR A 41 17.31 -8.34 -4.71
N GLU A 42 16.69 -9.29 -5.42
CA GLU A 42 16.92 -9.51 -6.85
C GLU A 42 16.24 -8.43 -7.73
N ASP A 43 15.17 -7.83 -7.23
CA ASP A 43 14.46 -6.74 -7.92
C ASP A 43 15.18 -5.38 -7.75
N LEU A 44 16.09 -5.29 -6.79
CA LEU A 44 16.66 -4.05 -6.28
C LEU A 44 18.14 -3.88 -6.68
N PRO A 45 18.68 -2.64 -6.66
CA PRO A 45 20.10 -2.42 -6.91
C PRO A 45 20.98 -3.27 -6.00
N GLY A 46 22.13 -3.72 -6.53
CA GLY A 46 23.08 -4.53 -5.77
C GLY A 46 23.54 -3.82 -4.49
N GLY A 47 23.58 -4.55 -3.37
CA GLY A 47 23.93 -4.02 -2.05
C GLY A 47 22.73 -3.57 -1.21
N THR A 48 21.52 -3.53 -1.78
CA THR A 48 20.29 -3.22 -1.03
C THR A 48 20.02 -4.30 0.02
N GLN A 49 19.71 -3.87 1.25
CA GLN A 49 19.22 -4.75 2.30
C GLN A 49 17.70 -4.67 2.38
N THR A 50 17.05 -5.80 2.61
CA THR A 50 15.59 -5.84 2.77
C THR A 50 15.22 -6.43 4.12
N ALA A 51 14.25 -5.84 4.80
CA ALA A 51 13.63 -6.38 6.01
C ALA A 51 12.14 -6.67 5.76
N ARG A 52 11.63 -7.74 6.37
CA ARG A 52 10.19 -8.01 6.43
C ARG A 52 9.67 -7.46 7.76
N PHE A 53 8.49 -6.85 7.74
CA PHE A 53 7.77 -6.50 8.96
C PHE A 53 6.60 -7.47 9.10
N THR A 54 6.59 -8.21 10.21
CA THR A 54 5.61 -9.28 10.46
C THR A 54 4.74 -9.01 11.69
N GLU A 55 5.12 -8.03 12.50
CA GLU A 55 4.38 -7.67 13.71
C GLU A 55 3.55 -6.39 13.48
N PRO A 56 2.27 -6.35 13.89
CA PRO A 56 1.40 -5.18 13.70
C PRO A 56 1.99 -3.87 14.20
N GLU A 57 2.68 -3.89 15.34
CA GLU A 57 3.28 -2.71 15.94
C GLU A 57 4.40 -2.15 15.07
N GLN A 58 5.15 -3.02 14.38
CA GLN A 58 6.16 -2.57 13.42
C GLN A 58 5.50 -1.89 12.22
N LEU A 59 4.38 -2.43 11.71
CA LEU A 59 3.67 -1.84 10.57
C LEU A 59 3.10 -0.47 10.93
N VAL A 60 2.43 -0.37 12.10
CA VAL A 60 1.88 0.89 12.59
C VAL A 60 3.00 1.91 12.81
N MET A 61 4.07 1.54 13.52
CA MET A 61 5.19 2.44 13.76
C MET A 61 5.83 2.94 12.46
N ASN A 62 6.08 2.06 11.49
CA ASN A 62 6.72 2.47 10.23
C ASN A 62 5.81 3.33 9.34
N LEU A 63 4.49 3.18 9.44
CA LEU A 63 3.54 4.05 8.74
C LEU A 63 3.33 5.39 9.46
N LEU A 64 3.58 5.47 10.76
CA LEU A 64 3.30 6.65 11.58
C LEU A 64 4.51 7.54 11.86
N LEU A 65 5.70 6.98 11.99
CA LEU A 65 6.81 7.66 12.67
C LEU A 65 7.36 8.89 11.94
N ASP A 66 7.20 8.99 10.62
CA ASP A 66 8.03 9.91 9.83
C ASP A 66 7.26 10.58 8.68
N THR A 67 5.95 10.71 8.85
CA THR A 67 5.13 11.54 7.98
C THR A 67 4.55 12.68 8.80
N PRO A 68 4.29 13.87 8.21
CA PRO A 68 3.50 14.91 8.85
C PRO A 68 2.07 14.39 9.07
N SER A 69 1.89 13.56 10.09
CA SER A 69 0.64 12.90 10.42
C SER A 69 0.08 13.48 11.70
N ASP A 70 -1.24 13.60 11.77
CA ASP A 70 -1.96 13.98 12.98
C ASP A 70 -1.88 12.91 14.08
N VAL A 71 -1.47 11.69 13.70
CA VAL A 71 -1.46 10.53 14.57
C VAL A 71 -0.31 10.62 15.57
N GLY A 72 -0.66 10.69 16.85
CA GLY A 72 0.30 10.79 17.94
C GLY A 72 0.78 12.22 18.24
N LEU A 73 0.29 13.20 17.49
CA LEU A 73 0.51 14.61 17.80
C LEU A 73 -0.42 15.09 18.94
N PRO A 74 -0.10 16.22 19.61
CA PRO A 74 -0.94 16.76 20.67
C PRO A 74 -2.36 17.04 20.18
N ILE A 75 -3.34 16.84 21.07
CA ILE A 75 -4.79 16.99 20.82
C ILE A 75 -5.17 18.42 20.36
N ASP A 76 -4.24 19.38 20.45
CA ASP A 76 -4.45 20.80 20.19
C ASP A 76 -3.84 21.30 18.85
N ILE A 77 -3.61 20.43 17.86
CA ILE A 77 -3.16 20.89 16.53
C ILE A 77 -4.24 21.70 15.84
N THR A 78 -3.84 22.87 15.34
CA THR A 78 -4.67 23.74 14.52
C THR A 78 -4.35 23.57 13.04
N TYR A 79 -5.39 23.58 12.22
CA TYR A 79 -5.29 23.56 10.77
C TYR A 79 -5.78 24.88 10.20
N GLU A 80 -5.05 25.42 9.22
CA GLU A 80 -5.48 26.60 8.47
C GLU A 80 -5.30 26.35 6.96
N PRO A 81 -6.40 26.27 6.19
CA PRO A 81 -7.81 26.27 6.62
C PRO A 81 -8.20 25.07 7.51
N ALA A 82 -9.24 25.24 8.34
CA ALA A 82 -9.65 24.22 9.32
C ALA A 82 -10.15 22.93 8.63
N GLU A 83 -10.80 23.05 7.47
CA GLU A 83 -11.26 21.93 6.65
C GLU A 83 -10.13 21.01 6.17
N CYS A 84 -8.87 21.49 6.15
CA CYS A 84 -7.73 20.66 5.79
C CYS A 84 -7.33 19.67 6.88
N GLY A 85 -7.82 19.85 8.12
CA GLY A 85 -7.70 18.84 9.16
C GLY A 85 -8.42 17.54 8.78
N GLU A 86 -9.66 17.62 8.29
CA GLU A 86 -10.42 16.43 7.88
C GLU A 86 -9.76 15.70 6.70
N GLN A 87 -9.17 16.44 5.76
CA GLN A 87 -8.44 15.85 4.63
C GLN A 87 -7.15 15.17 5.08
N SER A 88 -6.38 15.81 5.97
CA SER A 88 -5.20 15.21 6.59
C SER A 88 -5.54 13.93 7.33
N SER A 89 -6.59 13.95 8.17
CA SER A 89 -7.03 12.77 8.90
C SER A 89 -7.49 11.64 7.98
N TYR A 90 -8.17 11.96 6.87
CA TYR A 90 -8.55 10.93 5.88
C TYR A 90 -7.32 10.23 5.28
N ALA A 91 -6.30 11.00 4.88
CA ALA A 91 -5.06 10.44 4.33
C ALA A 91 -4.34 9.54 5.34
N ASP A 92 -4.28 9.98 6.60
CA ASP A 92 -3.69 9.22 7.69
C ASP A 92 -4.47 7.93 8.01
N GLU A 93 -5.81 7.99 8.05
CA GLU A 93 -6.68 6.84 8.23
C GLU A 93 -6.57 5.84 7.08
N ALA A 94 -6.49 6.32 5.83
CA ALA A 94 -6.31 5.46 4.66
C ALA A 94 -4.99 4.68 4.75
N ARG A 95 -3.90 5.35 5.15
CA ARG A 95 -2.62 4.70 5.39
C ARG A 95 -2.66 3.73 6.57
N LEU A 96 -3.26 4.12 7.70
CA LEU A 96 -3.39 3.28 8.89
C LEU A 96 -4.23 2.02 8.64
N THR A 97 -5.22 2.09 7.75
CA THR A 97 -6.01 0.91 7.38
C THR A 97 -5.13 -0.20 6.77
N LEU A 98 -4.00 0.16 6.17
CA LEU A 98 -3.03 -0.79 5.61
C LEU A 98 -2.15 -1.45 6.66
N SER A 99 -2.21 -1.07 7.94
CA SER A 99 -1.28 -1.58 8.97
C SER A 99 -1.62 -2.98 9.52
N ASN A 100 -2.69 -3.63 9.06
CA ASN A 100 -3.10 -4.94 9.53
C ASN A 100 -2.32 -6.08 8.84
N VAL A 101 -1.52 -6.82 9.61
CA VAL A 101 -0.69 -7.94 9.12
C VAL A 101 -1.49 -9.09 8.50
N ASP A 102 -2.75 -9.27 8.88
CA ASP A 102 -3.61 -10.33 8.33
C ASP A 102 -3.98 -10.06 6.87
N THR A 103 -4.02 -8.78 6.48
CA THR A 103 -4.42 -8.31 5.15
C THR A 103 -3.29 -7.63 4.37
N THR A 104 -2.17 -7.33 5.02
CA THR A 104 -1.06 -6.57 4.43
C THR A 104 0.27 -7.25 4.69
N SER A 105 1.09 -7.36 3.65
CA SER A 105 2.51 -7.70 3.75
C SER A 105 3.35 -6.45 3.52
N MET A 106 4.35 -6.18 4.36
CA MET A 106 5.18 -4.97 4.29
C MET A 106 6.68 -5.28 4.39
N MET A 107 7.50 -4.61 3.58
CA MET A 107 8.96 -4.71 3.59
C MET A 107 9.63 -3.33 3.68
N GLY A 108 10.84 -3.29 4.22
CA GLY A 108 11.72 -2.11 4.20
C GLY A 108 12.94 -2.37 3.33
N ALA A 109 13.24 -1.48 2.40
CA ALA A 109 14.41 -1.51 1.54
C ALA A 109 15.38 -0.43 2.01
N TYR A 110 16.61 -0.81 2.31
CA TYR A 110 17.68 0.08 2.75
C TYR A 110 18.78 0.02 1.70
N LEU A 111 18.84 1.05 0.86
CA LEU A 111 19.82 1.12 -0.24
C LEU A 111 21.16 1.60 0.29
N ASP A 112 21.13 2.57 1.21
CA ASP A 112 22.28 3.01 2.01
C ASP A 112 21.79 3.74 3.29
N ASN A 113 22.63 4.60 3.86
CA ASN A 113 22.33 5.34 5.09
C ASN A 113 21.36 6.52 4.90
N GLU A 114 21.11 6.93 3.66
CA GLU A 114 20.29 8.10 3.33
C GLU A 114 19.01 7.69 2.58
N ARG A 115 18.99 6.49 1.98
CA ARG A 115 17.92 6.05 1.09
C ARG A 115 17.25 4.81 1.63
N SER A 116 16.04 4.99 2.13
CA SER A 116 15.17 3.89 2.55
C SER A 116 13.75 4.03 2.00
N TYR A 117 13.11 2.89 1.77
CA TYR A 117 11.74 2.80 1.29
C TYR A 117 10.98 1.75 2.07
N LEU A 118 9.74 2.06 2.40
CA LEU A 118 8.78 1.08 2.90
C LEU A 118 7.84 0.73 1.75
N ALA A 119 7.62 -0.55 1.53
CA ALA A 119 6.71 -1.04 0.50
C ALA A 119 5.73 -2.03 1.12
N LEU A 120 4.46 -1.94 0.75
CA LEU A 120 3.44 -2.88 1.18
C LEU A 120 2.54 -3.30 0.03
N VAL A 121 1.95 -4.48 0.19
CA VAL A 121 0.89 -5.03 -0.66
C VAL A 121 -0.23 -5.48 0.27
N SER A 122 -1.45 -4.98 0.04
CA SER A 122 -2.62 -5.21 0.89
C SER A 122 -3.81 -5.70 0.07
N ASP A 123 -4.60 -6.60 0.66
CA ASP A 123 -5.93 -6.99 0.13
C ASP A 123 -6.99 -5.92 0.42
N VAL A 124 -6.67 -4.91 1.24
CA VAL A 124 -7.60 -3.84 1.56
C VAL A 124 -7.61 -2.82 0.41
N PRO A 125 -8.75 -2.62 -0.27
CA PRO A 125 -8.83 -1.61 -1.31
C PRO A 125 -8.80 -0.21 -0.71
N LEU A 126 -8.03 0.68 -1.33
CA LEU A 126 -8.11 2.12 -1.10
C LEU A 126 -8.69 2.82 -2.33
N ASP A 127 -9.41 3.91 -2.09
CA ASP A 127 -9.80 4.85 -3.15
C ASP A 127 -8.61 5.77 -3.44
N ILE A 128 -7.80 5.41 -4.44
CA ILE A 128 -6.53 6.09 -4.76
C ILE A 128 -6.77 7.55 -5.15
N ALA A 129 -7.86 7.82 -5.88
CA ALA A 129 -8.24 9.17 -6.28
C ALA A 129 -8.59 10.02 -5.06
N GLN A 130 -9.39 9.49 -4.12
CA GLN A 130 -9.75 10.21 -2.91
C GLN A 130 -8.56 10.43 -1.98
N VAL A 131 -7.64 9.46 -1.84
CA VAL A 131 -6.38 9.65 -1.10
C VAL A 131 -5.53 10.76 -1.76
N ALA A 132 -5.40 10.74 -3.09
CA ALA A 132 -4.68 11.77 -3.80
C ALA A 132 -5.33 13.17 -3.64
N ASP A 133 -6.66 13.25 -3.71
CA ASP A 133 -7.41 14.51 -3.57
C ASP A 133 -7.30 15.07 -2.15
N ALA A 134 -7.27 14.22 -1.12
CA ALA A 134 -7.04 14.61 0.26
C ALA A 134 -5.69 15.33 0.44
N HIS A 135 -4.65 14.89 -0.27
CA HIS A 135 -3.34 15.54 -0.26
C HIS A 135 -3.23 16.77 -1.18
N THR A 136 -3.90 16.79 -2.34
CA THR A 136 -3.54 17.72 -3.44
C THR A 136 -4.67 18.60 -3.96
N GLY A 137 -5.89 18.43 -3.46
CA GLY A 137 -7.04 19.26 -3.84
C GLY A 137 -6.95 20.70 -3.30
N SER A 138 -8.05 21.17 -2.70
CA SER A 138 -8.07 22.49 -2.03
C SER A 138 -7.09 22.60 -0.87
N CYS A 139 -6.61 21.46 -0.35
CA CYS A 139 -5.65 21.34 0.73
C CYS A 139 -4.24 20.91 0.25
N SER A 140 -3.90 21.17 -1.01
CA SER A 140 -2.52 21.01 -1.52
C SER A 140 -1.49 21.87 -0.79
N THR A 141 -1.92 22.95 -0.14
CA THR A 141 -1.08 23.73 0.77
C THR A 141 -1.92 24.19 1.95
N TYR A 142 -1.48 23.84 3.16
CA TYR A 142 -2.16 24.23 4.39
C TYR A 142 -1.17 24.32 5.54
N ARG A 143 -1.59 24.99 6.61
CA ARG A 143 -0.82 25.10 7.83
C ARG A 143 -1.29 24.08 8.85
N MET A 144 -0.36 23.35 9.45
CA MET A 144 -0.60 22.39 10.54
C MET A 144 0.28 22.79 11.73
N GLY A 145 -0.34 23.45 12.73
CA GLY A 145 0.38 24.02 13.87
C GLY A 145 1.47 25.02 13.43
N SER A 146 2.73 24.66 13.64
CA SER A 146 3.91 25.47 13.30
C SER A 146 4.62 25.03 12.01
N ARG A 147 3.89 24.36 11.11
CA ARG A 147 4.42 23.83 9.85
C ARG A 147 3.48 24.22 8.70
N THR A 148 4.06 24.48 7.54
CA THR A 148 3.33 24.61 6.28
C THR A 148 3.55 23.33 5.48
N ILE A 149 2.46 22.62 5.20
CA ILE A 149 2.48 21.40 4.40
C ILE A 149 2.17 21.79 2.95
N THR A 150 2.99 21.33 2.01
CA THR A 150 2.76 21.49 0.57
C THR A 150 2.89 20.14 -0.11
N THR A 151 1.84 19.70 -0.78
CA THR A 151 1.82 18.40 -1.46
C THR A 151 1.48 18.56 -2.94
N SER A 152 2.18 17.82 -3.77
CA SER A 152 2.07 17.87 -5.23
C SER A 152 1.97 16.47 -5.82
N ARG A 153 1.25 16.33 -6.93
CA ARG A 153 1.26 15.10 -7.73
C ARG A 153 2.47 15.10 -8.65
N LEU A 154 3.13 13.96 -8.76
CA LEU A 154 4.18 13.72 -9.74
C LEU A 154 3.63 12.93 -10.92
N ASP A 155 4.29 13.07 -12.07
CA ASP A 155 3.90 12.35 -13.28
C ASP A 155 4.13 10.85 -13.09
N LEU A 156 3.13 10.04 -13.45
CA LEU A 156 3.29 8.60 -13.48
C LEU A 156 4.20 8.18 -14.65
N PRO A 157 5.10 7.21 -14.42
CA PRO A 157 5.88 6.65 -15.52
C PRO A 157 4.97 5.88 -16.49
N PRO A 158 5.25 5.89 -17.81
CA PRO A 158 4.40 5.25 -18.83
C PRO A 158 4.10 3.77 -18.58
N ALA A 159 4.97 3.06 -17.87
CA ALA A 159 4.83 1.64 -17.56
C ALA A 159 3.61 1.32 -16.67
N ILE A 160 3.15 2.29 -15.86
CA ILE A 160 2.03 2.15 -14.92
C ILE A 160 0.94 3.21 -15.14
N ALA A 161 1.01 3.97 -16.23
CA ALA A 161 0.06 5.05 -16.50
C ALA A 161 -1.38 4.57 -16.79
N ALA A 162 -1.56 3.27 -17.02
CA ALA A 162 -2.88 2.65 -17.19
C ALA A 162 -3.48 2.14 -15.86
N GLU A 163 -2.67 2.07 -14.80
CA GLU A 163 -3.12 1.63 -13.48
C GLU A 163 -3.82 2.78 -12.76
N ASP A 164 -4.72 2.45 -11.83
CA ASP A 164 -5.23 3.44 -10.87
C ASP A 164 -4.13 3.71 -9.84
N ALA A 165 -3.26 4.67 -10.15
CA ALA A 165 -2.06 4.96 -9.38
C ALA A 165 -1.83 6.46 -9.21
N VAL A 166 -1.06 6.83 -8.19
CA VAL A 166 -0.60 8.19 -7.94
C VAL A 166 0.77 8.18 -7.29
N ILE A 167 1.58 9.17 -7.63
CA ILE A 167 2.78 9.53 -6.87
C ILE A 167 2.57 10.93 -6.30
N LEU A 168 2.80 11.08 -5.00
CA LEU A 168 2.71 12.34 -4.28
C LEU A 168 4.07 12.70 -3.71
N TYR A 169 4.38 14.00 -3.72
CA TYR A 169 5.53 14.58 -3.08
C TYR A 169 5.07 15.66 -2.11
N GLU A 170 5.38 15.47 -0.83
CA GLU A 170 4.98 16.32 0.28
C GLU A 170 6.21 16.95 0.94
N VAL A 171 6.07 18.23 1.27
CA VAL A 171 7.07 19.02 1.99
C VAL A 171 6.40 19.60 3.22
N SER A 172 6.98 19.35 4.39
CA SER A 172 6.62 19.99 5.64
C SER A 172 7.69 21.02 5.99
N ASP A 173 7.38 22.30 5.73
CA ASP A 173 8.24 23.46 6.02
C ASP A 173 7.97 23.98 7.45
N PRO A 174 8.92 23.86 8.40
CA PRO A 174 8.74 24.36 9.76
C PRO A 174 8.89 25.88 9.86
N ASP A 175 8.10 26.52 10.72
CA ASP A 175 8.26 27.96 11.01
C ASP A 175 9.63 28.32 11.61
N ASN A 176 10.28 27.35 12.27
CA ASN A 176 11.58 27.55 12.86
C ASN A 176 12.66 27.49 11.77
N PRO A 177 13.35 28.60 11.46
CA PRO A 177 14.32 28.65 10.38
C PRO A 177 15.58 27.80 10.62
N ASP A 178 15.79 27.32 11.86
CA ASP A 178 16.90 26.42 12.19
C ASP A 178 16.58 24.94 11.92
N TRP A 179 15.33 24.61 11.54
CA TRP A 179 14.90 23.25 11.22
C TRP A 179 14.87 23.06 9.71
N SER A 180 15.25 21.87 9.24
CA SER A 180 15.12 21.49 7.85
C SER A 180 13.69 21.11 7.50
N ASN A 181 13.37 21.16 6.21
CA ASN A 181 12.14 20.57 5.70
C ASN A 181 12.15 19.06 5.94
N ASP A 182 10.96 18.52 6.23
CA ASP A 182 10.71 17.09 6.09
C ASP A 182 10.10 16.86 4.70
N GLU A 183 10.70 15.95 3.92
CA GLU A 183 10.30 15.66 2.55
C GLU A 183 9.92 14.18 2.43
N VAL A 184 8.74 13.93 1.86
CA VAL A 184 8.16 12.58 1.79
C VAL A 184 7.60 12.32 0.40
N LEU A 185 7.90 11.14 -0.13
CA LEU A 185 7.34 10.60 -1.36
C LEU A 185 6.38 9.46 -1.04
N TYR A 186 5.16 9.55 -1.56
CA TYR A 186 4.15 8.52 -1.46
C TYR A 186 3.81 7.98 -2.84
N GLY A 187 3.60 6.68 -2.93
CA GLY A 187 3.15 6.01 -4.14
C GLY A 187 2.01 5.09 -3.75
N TYR A 188 0.85 5.23 -4.38
CA TYR A 188 -0.28 4.33 -4.17
C TYR A 188 -0.77 3.82 -5.52
N ALA A 189 -1.12 2.54 -5.59
CA ALA A 189 -1.75 1.95 -6.77
C ALA A 189 -2.75 0.87 -6.37
N SER A 190 -3.84 0.76 -7.14
CA SER A 190 -4.70 -0.42 -7.15
C SER A 190 -4.38 -1.28 -8.37
N VAL A 191 -3.97 -2.52 -8.14
CA VAL A 191 -3.53 -3.45 -9.19
C VAL A 191 -4.10 -4.84 -8.92
N ASP A 192 -4.94 -5.34 -9.83
CA ASP A 192 -5.51 -6.68 -9.78
C ASP A 192 -6.08 -7.08 -8.39
N GLY A 193 -6.79 -6.15 -7.76
CA GLY A 193 -7.43 -6.36 -6.46
C GLY A 193 -6.55 -6.13 -5.23
N TYR A 194 -5.28 -5.75 -5.42
CA TYR A 194 -4.38 -5.37 -4.33
C TYR A 194 -4.15 -3.86 -4.31
N THR A 195 -3.98 -3.32 -3.11
CA THR A 195 -3.38 -1.99 -2.90
C THR A 195 -1.88 -2.14 -2.73
N VAL A 196 -1.11 -1.44 -3.57
CA VAL A 196 0.33 -1.25 -3.41
C VAL A 196 0.57 0.13 -2.84
N ALA A 197 1.33 0.23 -1.74
CA ALA A 197 1.78 1.51 -1.23
C ALA A 197 3.29 1.51 -1.01
N VAL A 198 3.94 2.62 -1.37
CA VAL A 198 5.36 2.86 -1.14
C VAL A 198 5.54 4.22 -0.47
N LEU A 199 6.37 4.25 0.57
CA LEU A 199 6.77 5.45 1.29
C LEU A 199 8.29 5.61 1.18
N GLY A 200 8.74 6.81 0.83
CA GLY A 200 10.15 7.21 0.84
C GLY A 200 10.31 8.48 1.65
N MET A 201 11.14 8.44 2.69
CA MET A 201 11.41 9.56 3.60
C MET A 201 12.71 10.25 3.19
N ASN A 202 12.83 10.53 1.90
CA ASN A 202 14.03 11.10 1.30
C ASN A 202 13.60 12.30 0.45
N GLY A 203 14.50 13.26 0.26
CA GLY A 203 14.19 14.49 -0.47
C GLY A 203 13.92 14.29 -1.96
N LYS A 204 13.40 15.35 -2.60
CA LYS A 204 13.05 15.36 -4.04
C LYS A 204 14.20 14.97 -4.95
N GLU A 205 15.45 15.12 -4.51
CA GLU A 205 16.63 14.66 -5.24
C GLU A 205 16.60 13.15 -5.56
N PHE A 206 15.82 12.36 -4.80
CA PHE A 206 15.63 10.92 -5.01
C PHE A 206 14.33 10.55 -5.74
N GLU A 207 13.58 11.53 -6.26
CA GLU A 207 12.29 11.34 -6.94
C GLU A 207 12.35 10.26 -8.03
N ARG A 208 13.40 10.27 -8.86
CA ARG A 208 13.57 9.28 -9.93
C ARG A 208 13.75 7.87 -9.38
N GLU A 209 14.53 7.71 -8.31
CA GLU A 209 14.77 6.41 -7.69
C GLU A 209 13.51 5.89 -7.02
N PHE A 210 12.79 6.76 -6.31
CA PHE A 210 11.47 6.43 -5.75
C PHE A 210 10.50 5.97 -6.85
N THR A 211 10.44 6.71 -7.96
CA THR A 211 9.58 6.40 -9.10
C THR A 211 9.92 5.03 -9.69
N GLU A 212 11.22 4.72 -9.85
CA GLU A 212 11.67 3.40 -10.30
C GLU A 212 11.30 2.29 -9.31
N PHE A 213 11.48 2.52 -8.01
CA PHE A 213 11.13 1.56 -6.96
C PHE A 213 9.61 1.29 -6.94
N PHE A 214 8.79 2.34 -6.92
CA PHE A 214 7.33 2.24 -6.93
C PHE A 214 6.84 1.54 -8.21
N THR A 215 7.40 1.90 -9.37
CA THR A 215 7.10 1.21 -10.63
C THR A 215 7.36 -0.28 -10.53
N LYS A 216 8.51 -0.70 -10.02
CA LYS A 216 8.82 -2.13 -9.85
C LYS A 216 7.83 -2.83 -8.91
N ALA A 217 7.43 -2.18 -7.82
CA ALA A 217 6.46 -2.74 -6.88
C ALA A 217 5.10 -2.99 -7.57
N VAL A 218 4.61 -2.00 -8.33
CA VAL A 218 3.37 -2.10 -9.11
C VAL A 218 3.47 -3.20 -10.17
N LEU A 219 4.56 -3.23 -10.94
CA LEU A 219 4.78 -4.23 -11.98
C LEU A 219 4.85 -5.65 -11.42
N LYS A 220 5.46 -5.84 -10.25
CA LYS A 220 5.55 -7.16 -9.62
C LYS A 220 4.19 -7.72 -9.23
N VAL A 221 3.25 -6.87 -8.80
CA VAL A 221 1.88 -7.30 -8.49
C VAL A 221 1.09 -7.63 -9.75
N ARG A 222 1.33 -6.89 -10.84
CA ARG A 222 0.67 -7.07 -12.13
C ARG A 222 1.13 -8.33 -12.87
N ASP A 223 2.43 -8.61 -12.82
CA ASP A 223 3.06 -9.69 -13.60
C ASP A 223 3.04 -11.05 -12.86
N ARG A 224 2.15 -11.20 -11.86
CA ARG A 224 2.06 -12.38 -10.98
C ARG A 224 1.52 -13.65 -11.67
#